data_AF-A0AA91EE24-F1
#
_entry.id   AF-A0AA91EE24-F1
#
_cell.length_a   1.000
_cell.length_b   1.000
_cell.length_c   1.000
_cell.angle_alpha   90.00
_cell.angle_beta   90.00
_cell.angle_gamma   90.00
#
_symmetry.space_group_name_H-M   'P 1'
#
loop_
_entity.id
_entity.type
_entity.pdbx_description
1 polymer ?
#
loop_
_entity_poly.entity_id
_entity_poly.type
_entity_poly.pdbx_seq_one_letter_code
_entity_poly.pdbx_strand_id
1 'polypeptide(L)'
;MTDLTLKAAAGVRVPQEDNARRYITDAQSVTVPDSAYYQRRLRDGDVILVNAEAPIPAKTPVTAQPDTGTAASATLKTASKEVTDGQS
;
A
#
# COMPACT_ATOMS: atom_id res chain seq x y z
N MET A 1 -23.96 0.83 12.21
CA MET A 1 -22.77 1.17 11.39
C MET A 1 -22.92 0.44 10.08
N THR A 2 -22.65 1.11 8.97
CA THR A 2 -22.67 0.49 7.64
C THR A 2 -21.28 -0.03 7.35
N ASP A 3 -21.16 -1.20 6.75
CA ASP A 3 -19.88 -1.78 6.34
C ASP A 3 -19.69 -1.59 4.83
N LEU A 4 -18.47 -1.24 4.43
CA LEU A 4 -18.05 -1.07 3.05
C LEU A 4 -16.98 -2.11 2.71
N THR A 5 -17.12 -2.76 1.57
CA THR A 5 -16.09 -3.64 1.03
C THR A 5 -15.21 -2.84 0.07
N LEU A 6 -13.93 -2.68 0.43
CA LEU A 6 -12.97 -1.85 -0.29
C LEU A 6 -11.74 -2.66 -0.70
N LYS A 7 -11.11 -2.28 -1.82
CA LYS A 7 -9.77 -2.72 -2.19
C LYS A 7 -8.89 -1.52 -2.49
N ALA A 8 -7.57 -1.63 -2.35
CA ALA A 8 -6.68 -0.54 -2.73
C ALA A 8 -6.59 -0.39 -4.24
N ALA A 9 -6.18 0.79 -4.69
CA ALA A 9 -5.72 0.99 -6.05
C ALA A 9 -4.48 0.14 -6.34
N ALA A 10 -4.29 -0.23 -7.61
CA ALA A 10 -3.18 -1.09 -8.02
C ALA A 10 -1.82 -0.49 -7.67
N GLY A 11 -0.98 -1.26 -6.97
CA GLY A 11 0.36 -0.81 -6.55
C GLY A 11 0.35 0.14 -5.34
N VAL A 12 -0.82 0.41 -4.75
CA VAL A 12 -0.98 1.26 -3.57
C VAL A 12 -1.32 0.39 -2.36
N ARG A 13 -0.83 0.80 -1.18
CA ARG A 13 -1.10 0.14 0.09
C ARG A 13 -1.68 1.14 1.07
N VAL A 14 -2.91 0.88 1.51
CA VAL A 14 -3.65 1.80 2.37
C VAL A 14 -3.67 1.25 3.78
N PRO A 15 -3.14 1.98 4.79
CA PRO A 15 -3.23 1.54 6.18
C PRO A 15 -4.68 1.39 6.61
N GLN A 16 -4.99 0.37 7.42
CA GLN A 16 -6.32 0.27 8.03
C GLN A 16 -6.46 1.27 9.18
N GLU A 17 -7.64 1.89 9.29
CA GLU A 17 -7.98 2.83 10.36
C GLU A 17 -7.78 2.20 11.75
N ASP A 18 -8.24 0.97 11.93
CA ASP A 18 -8.19 0.23 13.20
C ASP A 18 -6.77 -0.25 13.54
N ASN A 19 -5.96 -0.53 12.51
CA ASN A 19 -4.62 -1.06 12.70
C ASN A 19 -3.66 -0.63 11.59
N ALA A 20 -2.88 0.42 11.86
CA ALA A 20 -1.92 0.98 10.89
C ALA A 20 -0.79 0.01 10.46
N ARG A 21 -0.65 -1.16 11.11
CA ARG A 21 0.28 -2.23 10.69
C ARG A 21 -0.34 -3.21 9.69
N ARG A 22 -1.64 -3.09 9.44
CA ARG A 22 -2.38 -3.83 8.41
C ARG A 22 -2.67 -2.91 7.25
N TYR A 23 -2.53 -3.45 6.05
CA TYR A 23 -2.70 -2.71 4.81
C TYR A 23 -3.77 -3.38 3.96
N ILE A 24 -4.66 -2.57 3.41
CA ILE A 24 -5.52 -2.95 2.30
C ILE A 24 -4.68 -2.81 1.03
N THR A 25 -4.72 -3.83 0.19
CA THR A 25 -4.01 -3.89 -1.09
C THR A 25 -5.00 -4.15 -2.22
N ASP A 26 -4.56 -4.09 -3.48
CA ASP A 26 -5.42 -4.42 -4.61
C ASP A 26 -5.66 -5.94 -4.77
N ALA A 27 -4.86 -6.76 -4.07
CA ALA A 27 -4.93 -8.21 -4.12
C ALA A 27 -6.17 -8.78 -3.42
N GLN A 28 -6.67 -8.13 -2.37
CA GLN A 28 -7.81 -8.62 -1.61
C GLN A 28 -8.74 -7.47 -1.20
N SER A 29 -10.04 -7.69 -1.43
CA SER A 29 -11.10 -6.84 -0.89
C SER A 29 -11.30 -7.09 0.60
N VAL A 30 -11.39 -6.02 1.38
CA VAL A 30 -11.56 -6.05 2.84
C VAL A 30 -12.82 -5.29 3.21
N THR A 31 -13.63 -5.90 4.07
CA THR A 31 -14.78 -5.25 4.68
C THR A 31 -14.32 -4.39 5.86
N VAL A 32 -14.67 -3.12 5.80
CA VAL A 32 -14.31 -2.11 6.79
C VAL A 32 -15.53 -1.27 7.13
N PRO A 33 -15.60 -0.65 8.33
CA PRO A 33 -16.69 0.27 8.64
C PRO A 33 -16.68 1.48 7.71
N ASP A 34 -17.87 2.02 7.43
CA ASP A 34 -18.04 3.33 6.79
C ASP A 34 -17.59 4.44 7.75
N SER A 35 -16.29 4.69 7.74
CA SER A 35 -15.64 5.78 8.46
C SER A 35 -15.23 6.91 7.51
N ALA A 36 -15.13 8.12 8.06
CA ALA A 36 -14.65 9.29 7.32
C ALA A 36 -13.26 9.08 6.70
N TYR A 37 -12.41 8.25 7.31
CA TYR A 37 -11.11 7.86 6.75
C TYR A 37 -11.24 7.21 5.38
N TYR A 38 -12.10 6.19 5.25
CA TYR A 38 -12.26 5.46 4.00
C TYR A 38 -13.00 6.29 2.93
N GLN A 39 -13.93 7.15 3.34
CA GLN A 39 -14.54 8.10 2.41
C GLN A 39 -13.52 9.09 1.81
N ARG A 40 -12.54 9.53 2.60
CA ARG A 40 -11.43 10.35 2.09
C ARG A 40 -10.57 9.58 1.11
N ARG A 41 -10.21 8.34 1.45
CA ARG A 41 -9.42 7.46 0.57
C ARG A 41 -10.14 7.15 -0.75
N LEU A 42 -11.46 7.02 -0.72
CA LEU A 42 -12.30 6.90 -1.92
C LEU A 42 -12.22 8.16 -2.79
N ARG A 43 -12.25 9.35 -2.18
CA ARG A 43 -12.13 10.64 -2.90
C ARG A 43 -10.74 10.87 -3.50
N ASP A 44 -9.70 10.44 -2.81
CA ASP A 44 -8.32 10.46 -3.32
C ASP A 44 -8.07 9.41 -4.42
N GLY A 45 -8.95 8.41 -4.55
CA GLY A 45 -8.78 7.30 -5.49
C GLY A 45 -7.76 6.25 -5.02
N ASP A 46 -7.39 6.28 -3.73
CA ASP A 46 -6.44 5.37 -3.09
C ASP A 46 -7.07 3.99 -2.79
N VAL A 47 -8.39 3.98 -2.57
CA VAL A 47 -9.22 2.78 -2.46
C VAL A 47 -10.43 2.85 -3.40
N ILE A 48 -10.95 1.69 -3.75
CA ILE A 48 -12.05 1.50 -4.69
C ILE A 48 -13.13 0.68 -4.00
N LEU A 49 -14.38 1.15 -4.08
CA LEU A 49 -15.54 0.42 -3.58
C LEU A 49 -15.77 -0.84 -4.43
N VAL A 50 -15.80 -2.00 -3.77
CA VAL A 50 -16.13 -3.27 -4.40
C VAL A 50 -17.55 -3.61 -4.02
N ASN A 51 -18.53 -3.06 -4.75
CA ASN A 51 -19.89 -3.57 -4.66
C ASN A 51 -19.91 -4.99 -5.24
N ALA A 52 -20.63 -5.92 -4.62
CA ALA A 52 -20.62 -7.34 -4.98
C ALA A 52 -21.11 -7.66 -6.42
N GLU A 53 -21.49 -6.67 -7.20
CA GLU A 53 -21.77 -6.77 -8.63
C GLU A 53 -20.65 -6.16 -9.48
N ALA A 54 -19.51 -6.85 -9.56
CA ALA A 54 -18.71 -6.96 -10.78
C ALA A 54 -17.47 -7.83 -10.52
N PRO A 55 -17.53 -9.14 -10.80
CA PRO A 55 -16.33 -9.93 -10.97
C PRO A 55 -15.72 -9.52 -12.31
N ILE A 56 -14.73 -8.62 -12.30
CA ILE A 56 -13.81 -8.51 -13.43
C ILE A 56 -12.62 -9.43 -13.15
N PRO A 57 -12.45 -10.51 -13.96
CA PRO A 57 -11.43 -11.51 -13.72
C PRO A 57 -10.03 -10.98 -14.11
N ALA A 58 -9.03 -11.60 -13.49
CA ALA A 58 -7.65 -11.74 -13.97
C ALA A 58 -6.89 -10.44 -14.33
N LYS A 59 -6.13 -9.93 -13.36
CA LYS A 59 -4.74 -9.56 -13.66
C LYS A 59 -3.85 -10.74 -13.29
N THR A 60 -3.56 -11.56 -14.30
CA THR A 60 -2.33 -12.34 -14.36
C THR A 60 -1.16 -11.35 -14.19
N PRO A 61 -0.32 -11.44 -13.15
CA PRO A 61 1.04 -10.95 -13.29
C PRO A 61 1.78 -12.05 -14.06
N VAL A 62 1.78 -11.97 -15.39
CA VAL A 62 2.79 -12.73 -16.16
C VAL A 62 4.10 -11.96 -16.04
N THR A 63 4.97 -12.49 -15.18
CA THR A 63 6.44 -12.44 -15.18
C THR A 63 7.13 -11.12 -15.55
N ALA A 64 7.64 -10.44 -14.53
CA ALA A 64 9.09 -10.23 -14.38
C ALA A 64 9.41 -9.56 -13.04
N GLN A 65 9.57 -10.36 -11.98
CA GLN A 65 10.64 -10.08 -11.03
C GLN A 65 11.14 -11.41 -10.47
N PRO A 66 12.32 -11.89 -10.91
CA PRO A 66 12.87 -13.13 -10.41
C PRO A 66 13.16 -12.98 -8.92
N ASP A 67 12.78 -14.02 -8.19
CA ASP A 67 13.14 -14.27 -6.81
C ASP A 67 14.65 -14.16 -6.63
N THR A 68 15.08 -13.32 -5.71
CA THR A 68 16.25 -13.63 -4.88
C THR A 68 16.08 -12.84 -3.60
N GLY A 69 15.80 -13.58 -2.53
CA GLY A 69 15.53 -13.00 -1.23
C GLY A 69 16.72 -12.22 -0.69
N THR A 70 16.46 -11.36 0.27
CA THR A 70 17.36 -11.13 1.40
C THR A 70 16.58 -10.42 2.49
N ALA A 71 16.62 -11.07 3.65
CA ALA A 71 16.07 -10.64 4.92
C ALA A 71 16.77 -9.39 5.48
N ALA A 72 16.30 -8.99 6.68
CA ALA A 72 16.88 -8.04 7.64
C ALA A 72 16.51 -6.57 7.38
N SER A 73 15.68 -5.92 8.20
CA SER A 73 15.81 -5.65 9.64
C SER A 73 17.01 -4.78 10.00
N ALA A 74 16.69 -3.68 10.69
CA ALA A 74 17.54 -2.90 11.60
C ALA A 74 18.75 -2.10 11.05
N THR A 75 18.75 -0.80 11.36
CA THR A 75 19.71 -0.14 12.27
C THR A 75 20.16 1.25 11.83
N LEU A 76 20.50 2.03 12.84
CA LEU A 76 20.78 3.46 12.82
C LEU A 76 22.23 3.78 12.39
N LYS A 77 22.41 5.04 11.96
CA LYS A 77 23.56 5.94 12.26
C LYS A 77 24.96 5.38 11.96
N THR A 78 25.68 6.01 11.02
CA THR A 78 27.10 6.38 11.16
C THR A 78 27.49 7.43 10.12
N ALA A 79 28.32 8.35 10.59
CA ALA A 79 28.82 9.55 9.94
C ALA A 79 29.68 9.28 8.69
N SER A 80 29.81 10.29 7.84
CA SER A 80 30.99 10.47 7.00
C SER A 80 31.40 11.94 7.02
N LYS A 81 32.50 12.20 7.75
CA LYS A 81 33.45 13.27 7.46
C LYS A 81 34.25 12.84 6.23
N GLU A 82 34.46 13.74 5.29
CA GLU A 82 35.73 14.15 4.65
C GLU A 82 35.36 15.05 3.44
N VAL A 83 35.72 16.33 3.38
CA VAL A 83 37.04 16.97 3.25
C VAL A 83 37.57 16.94 1.80
N THR A 84 37.70 18.16 1.25
CA THR A 84 38.56 18.65 0.14
C THR A 84 38.12 18.43 -1.31
N ASP A 85 37.70 19.54 -1.94
CA ASP A 85 38.28 20.17 -3.15
C ASP A 85 37.61 21.56 -3.26
N GLY A 86 38.23 22.72 -3.55
CA GLY A 86 39.42 22.96 -4.33
C GLY A 86 39.19 23.88 -5.54
N GLN A 87 38.27 24.86 -5.53
CA GLN A 87 38.15 25.95 -6.53
C GLN A 87 37.33 27.12 -5.92
N SER A 88 37.63 28.41 -6.05
CA SER A 88 38.60 29.23 -6.83
C SER A 88 39.06 30.41 -6.00
#